data_AF-A0A354WGB6-F1
#
_entry.id   AF-A0A354WGB6-F1
#
_cell.length_a   1.000
_cell.length_b   1.000
_cell.length_c   1.000
_cell.angle_alpha   90.00
_cell.angle_beta   90.00
_cell.angle_gamma   90.00
#
_symmetry.space_group_name_H-M   'P 1'
#
loop_
_entity.id
_entity.type
_entity.pdbx_description
1 polymer ?
#
loop_
_entity_poly.entity_id
_entity_poly.type
_entity_poly.pdbx_seq_one_letter_code
_entity_poly.pdbx_strand_id
1 'polypeptide(L)'
;MTTKNDLRSVILSLGLGLVVTGMGVNAIACQNSSNRPPQPPLGKGGLSSHSLNNEGLSSDSPPLTKGGTQGGSILQPQANGDYRRSPHSSWKATNPNPQGIDCRMLGNTTYSQLENPSNKTELNIENWPVVGKLSAGQDFEINLGPAGFGVVYDTKQQPWIYVEKTDQTAAPSHCFVRANQQFVQPISAK
;
A
#
# COMPACT_ATOMS: atom_id res chain seq x y z
N MET A 1 11.28 -61.79 -24.39
CA MET A 1 10.78 -61.42 -23.05
C MET A 1 10.23 -60.01 -23.14
N THR A 2 8.92 -59.86 -23.14
CA THR A 2 8.23 -58.56 -23.33
C THR A 2 7.31 -58.37 -22.14
N THR A 3 7.62 -57.40 -21.30
CA THR A 3 6.90 -57.09 -20.05
C THR A 3 5.66 -56.25 -20.33
N LYS A 4 4.52 -56.72 -19.84
CA LYS A 4 3.20 -56.09 -19.89
C LYS A 4 2.84 -55.66 -18.47
N ASN A 5 2.81 -54.35 -18.22
CA ASN A 5 2.32 -53.79 -16.96
C ASN A 5 1.09 -52.90 -17.24
N ASP A 6 -0.09 -53.51 -17.18
CA ASP A 6 -1.37 -52.80 -17.18
C ASP A 6 -1.73 -52.41 -15.74
N LEU A 7 -1.67 -51.11 -15.46
CA LEU A 7 -1.96 -50.49 -14.17
C LEU A 7 -3.48 -50.35 -14.01
N ARG A 8 -4.13 -51.28 -13.29
CA ARG A 8 -5.56 -51.16 -12.95
C ARG A 8 -5.74 -50.25 -11.74
N SER A 9 -6.23 -49.03 -11.99
CA SER A 9 -6.79 -48.15 -10.96
C SER A 9 -8.09 -48.74 -10.41
N VAL A 10 -8.14 -48.97 -9.11
CA VAL A 10 -9.38 -49.26 -8.37
C VAL A 10 -9.64 -48.06 -7.46
N ILE A 11 -10.63 -47.25 -7.84
CA ILE A 11 -11.18 -46.16 -7.03
C ILE A 11 -12.54 -46.66 -6.53
N LEU A 12 -12.73 -46.79 -5.22
CA LEU A 12 -14.05 -46.96 -4.61
C LEU A 12 -14.12 -46.25 -3.24
N SER A 13 -14.71 -45.04 -3.31
CA SER A 13 -15.63 -44.43 -2.35
C SER A 13 -15.21 -44.27 -0.87
N LEU A 14 -14.67 -43.09 -0.53
CA LEU A 14 -14.77 -42.49 0.80
C LEU A 14 -16.06 -41.65 0.87
N GLY A 15 -16.97 -42.03 1.76
CA GLY A 15 -18.26 -41.37 1.96
C GLY A 15 -18.11 -39.94 2.46
N LEU A 16 -18.66 -39.00 1.69
CA LEU A 16 -18.72 -37.58 2.02
C LEU A 16 -20.05 -37.30 2.76
N GLY A 17 -20.02 -37.28 4.10
CA GLY A 17 -21.12 -36.78 4.91
C GLY A 17 -21.06 -35.26 5.01
N LEU A 18 -21.78 -34.56 4.13
CA LEU A 18 -21.88 -33.09 4.13
C LEU A 18 -23.09 -32.68 5.00
N VAL A 19 -22.84 -32.26 6.24
CA VAL A 19 -23.87 -31.62 7.08
C VAL A 19 -23.81 -30.11 6.83
N VAL A 20 -24.79 -29.61 6.06
CA VAL A 20 -25.03 -28.19 5.87
C VAL A 20 -25.76 -27.67 7.11
N THR A 21 -25.12 -26.81 7.90
CA THR A 21 -25.80 -26.02 8.92
C THR A 21 -25.57 -24.54 8.70
N GLY A 22 -26.68 -23.85 8.48
CA GLY A 22 -26.95 -22.53 9.06
C GLY A 22 -26.19 -21.34 8.50
N MET A 23 -26.80 -20.66 7.53
CA MET A 23 -26.52 -19.26 7.22
C MET A 23 -26.82 -18.39 8.45
N GLY A 24 -25.82 -17.61 8.88
CA GLY A 24 -25.99 -16.53 9.83
C GLY A 24 -25.26 -15.30 9.32
N VAL A 25 -25.95 -14.46 8.55
CA VAL A 25 -25.46 -13.12 8.17
C VAL A 25 -26.03 -12.12 9.17
N ASN A 26 -25.20 -11.63 10.09
CA ASN A 26 -25.52 -10.43 10.87
C ASN A 26 -25.14 -9.21 10.04
N ALA A 27 -26.13 -8.58 9.41
CA ALA A 27 -25.97 -7.25 8.84
C ALA A 27 -25.87 -6.24 9.98
N ILE A 28 -24.68 -5.64 10.17
CA ILE A 28 -24.52 -4.44 10.99
C ILE A 28 -24.91 -3.26 10.10
N ALA A 29 -26.12 -2.76 10.29
CA ALA A 29 -26.53 -1.49 9.70
C ALA A 29 -25.70 -0.36 10.32
N CYS A 30 -24.88 0.33 9.52
CA CYS A 30 -24.29 1.60 9.89
C CYS A 30 -25.42 2.62 10.10
N GLN A 31 -25.83 2.81 11.35
CA GLN A 31 -26.71 3.92 11.71
C GLN A 31 -25.96 5.23 11.45
N ASN A 32 -26.37 5.93 10.40
CA ASN A 32 -25.94 7.27 10.08
C ASN A 32 -26.54 8.23 11.12
N SER A 33 -25.91 8.33 12.30
CA SER A 33 -26.24 9.33 13.30
C SER A 33 -25.68 10.68 12.84
N SER A 34 -26.46 11.38 12.03
CA SER A 34 -26.25 12.80 11.76
C SER A 34 -26.54 13.57 13.05
N ASN A 35 -25.52 13.71 13.90
CA ASN A 35 -25.55 14.57 15.08
C ASN A 35 -25.62 16.03 14.61
N ARG A 36 -26.84 16.51 14.39
CA ARG A 36 -27.14 17.94 14.27
C ARG A 36 -27.21 18.53 15.69
N PRO A 37 -26.36 19.49 16.07
CA PRO A 37 -26.52 20.19 17.33
C PRO A 37 -27.82 21.03 17.30
N PRO A 38 -28.54 21.15 18.43
CA PRO A 38 -29.72 22.00 18.50
C PRO A 38 -29.34 23.49 18.35
N GLN A 39 -30.03 24.19 17.45
CA GLN A 39 -29.93 25.65 17.32
C GLN A 39 -30.59 26.31 18.55
N PRO A 40 -29.95 27.29 19.22
CA PRO A 40 -30.62 28.14 20.19
C PRO A 40 -31.46 29.23 19.50
N PRO A 41 -32.55 29.70 20.13
CA PRO A 41 -33.53 30.59 19.50
C PRO A 41 -33.02 32.02 19.32
N LEU A 42 -33.53 32.67 18.26
CA LEU A 42 -33.38 34.10 17.97
C LEU A 42 -33.88 34.97 19.14
N GLY A 43 -33.01 35.83 19.66
CA GLY A 43 -33.33 36.92 20.56
C GLY A 43 -32.66 38.22 20.10
N LYS A 44 -33.44 39.29 19.99
CA LYS A 44 -33.08 40.60 19.43
C LYS A 44 -32.19 41.42 20.37
N GLY A 45 -31.26 42.17 19.78
CA GLY A 45 -30.90 43.54 20.19
C GLY A 45 -29.59 43.74 20.95
N GLY A 46 -28.85 44.79 20.55
CA GLY A 46 -27.94 45.51 21.46
C GLY A 46 -26.50 45.66 20.99
N LEU A 47 -26.11 46.88 20.64
CA LEU A 47 -24.75 47.32 20.34
C LEU A 47 -23.82 47.28 21.57
N SER A 48 -22.51 47.26 21.28
CA SER A 48 -21.44 48.10 21.90
C SER A 48 -20.34 47.40 22.72
N SER A 49 -19.15 47.39 22.12
CA SER A 49 -17.84 47.89 22.60
C SER A 49 -17.13 47.41 23.90
N HIS A 50 -15.84 47.09 23.68
CA HIS A 50 -14.63 47.39 24.47
C HIS A 50 -14.14 46.50 25.65
N SER A 51 -12.89 46.05 25.46
CA SER A 51 -11.74 46.01 26.39
C SER A 51 -11.53 44.89 27.43
N LEU A 52 -10.45 44.13 27.16
CA LEU A 52 -9.26 43.85 28.01
C LEU A 52 -9.46 43.27 29.43
N ASN A 53 -8.95 42.04 29.67
CA ASN A 53 -7.71 41.78 30.44
C ASN A 53 -7.46 40.28 30.71
N ASN A 54 -6.18 40.00 30.99
CA ASN A 54 -5.42 38.75 30.97
C ASN A 54 -5.71 37.67 32.03
N GLU A 55 -5.05 36.53 31.78
CA GLU A 55 -4.61 35.40 32.64
C GLU A 55 -5.27 34.09 32.19
N GLY A 56 -4.59 33.06 31.72
CA GLY A 56 -3.18 32.69 31.80
C GLY A 56 -3.15 31.18 32.01
N LEU A 57 -2.86 30.40 30.95
CA LEU A 57 -2.37 29.02 31.04
C LEU A 57 -1.95 28.56 29.65
N SER A 58 -0.64 28.63 29.41
CA SER A 58 0.05 28.05 28.26
C SER A 58 -0.29 26.58 28.10
N SER A 59 -0.75 26.23 26.90
CA SER A 59 -0.56 24.89 26.35
C SER A 59 -0.21 25.10 24.89
N ASP A 60 1.10 25.24 24.62
CA ASP A 60 1.66 25.45 23.29
C ASP A 60 1.31 24.26 22.38
N SER A 61 0.24 24.42 21.61
CA SER A 61 0.01 23.68 20.37
C SER A 61 0.40 24.61 19.22
N PRO A 62 1.32 24.23 18.31
CA PRO A 62 1.58 25.05 17.13
C PRO A 62 0.32 25.10 16.23
N PRO A 63 0.07 26.22 15.55
CA PRO A 63 -1.25 26.55 15.03
C PRO A 63 -1.61 25.73 13.79
N LEU A 64 -2.89 25.33 13.72
CA LEU A 64 -3.56 25.07 12.45
C LEU A 64 -3.56 26.36 11.64
N THR A 65 -2.59 26.54 10.75
CA THR A 65 -2.66 27.59 9.74
C THR A 65 -3.65 27.14 8.66
N LYS A 66 -4.89 27.59 8.81
CA LYS A 66 -5.86 27.68 7.71
C LYS A 66 -5.35 28.70 6.70
N GLY A 67 -5.13 28.28 5.46
CA GLY A 67 -4.95 29.19 4.32
C GLY A 67 -3.80 28.75 3.39
N GLY A 68 -4.09 27.82 2.49
CA GLY A 68 -3.16 27.42 1.44
C GLY A 68 -3.84 26.44 0.49
N THR A 69 -4.28 26.98 -0.64
CA THR A 69 -4.54 26.36 -1.95
C THR A 69 -4.46 24.83 -2.02
N GLN A 70 -5.51 24.20 -2.56
CA GLN A 70 -5.48 22.83 -3.09
C GLN A 70 -4.31 22.67 -4.08
N GLY A 71 -3.14 22.26 -3.57
CA GLY A 71 -2.04 21.69 -4.31
C GLY A 71 -1.93 20.25 -3.88
N GLY A 72 -2.01 19.30 -4.82
CA GLY A 72 -1.99 17.87 -4.55
C GLY A 72 -0.84 17.50 -3.62
N SER A 73 -1.17 17.18 -2.37
CA SER A 73 -0.19 16.88 -1.34
C SER A 73 0.54 15.59 -1.72
N ILE A 74 1.81 15.72 -2.09
CA ILE A 74 2.77 14.64 -2.20
C ILE A 74 2.67 13.81 -0.91
N LEU A 75 2.42 12.51 -1.04
CA LEU A 75 2.36 11.62 0.11
C LEU A 75 3.68 11.67 0.86
N GLN A 76 3.57 11.87 2.16
CA GLN A 76 4.73 11.84 3.04
C GLN A 76 4.97 10.40 3.52
N PRO A 77 6.23 9.95 3.54
CA PRO A 77 6.59 8.69 4.17
C PRO A 77 6.27 8.72 5.67
N GLN A 78 6.15 7.56 6.30
CA GLN A 78 6.02 7.44 7.74
C GLN A 78 7.30 7.91 8.46
N ALA A 79 7.25 7.99 9.79
CA ALA A 79 8.40 8.37 10.62
C ALA A 79 9.65 7.50 10.39
N ASN A 80 9.48 6.23 10.02
CA ASN A 80 10.58 5.31 9.68
C ASN A 80 11.01 5.40 8.20
N GLY A 81 10.46 6.33 7.43
CA GLY A 81 10.73 6.52 6.01
C GLY A 81 9.88 5.66 5.07
N ASP A 82 9.03 4.76 5.59
CA ASP A 82 8.27 3.85 4.75
C ASP A 82 7.07 4.49 4.07
N TYR A 83 6.81 4.08 2.82
CA TYR A 83 5.57 4.41 2.12
C TYR A 83 4.55 3.29 2.35
N ARG A 84 3.37 3.60 2.92
CA ARG A 84 2.30 2.61 3.13
C ARG A 84 1.33 2.45 1.97
N ARG A 85 1.08 3.56 1.28
CA ARG A 85 0.12 3.65 0.18
C ARG A 85 0.57 4.79 -0.71
N SER A 86 0.49 4.61 -2.02
CA SER A 86 0.69 5.70 -2.97
C SER A 86 -0.10 5.49 -4.26
N PRO A 87 -0.80 6.53 -4.77
CA PRO A 87 -1.42 6.52 -6.08
C PRO A 87 -0.43 6.97 -7.19
N HIS A 88 0.85 7.17 -6.86
CA HIS A 88 1.84 7.54 -7.88
C HIS A 88 2.25 6.29 -8.66
N SER A 89 2.11 6.36 -9.98
CA SER A 89 2.59 5.32 -10.90
C SER A 89 4.08 5.49 -11.24
N SER A 90 4.65 6.68 -11.05
CA SER A 90 6.03 6.99 -11.43
C SER A 90 6.90 7.29 -10.20
N TRP A 91 8.11 6.75 -10.20
CA TRP A 91 9.03 6.76 -9.06
C TRP A 91 10.47 6.93 -9.53
N LYS A 92 11.32 7.43 -8.64
CA LYS A 92 12.75 7.58 -8.85
C LYS A 92 13.51 6.81 -7.78
N ALA A 93 14.52 6.05 -8.18
CA ALA A 93 15.47 5.44 -7.25
C ALA A 93 16.38 6.54 -6.65
N THR A 94 16.38 6.68 -5.33
CA THR A 94 17.06 7.78 -4.62
C THR A 94 18.32 7.37 -3.87
N ASN A 95 18.67 6.08 -3.89
CA ASN A 95 19.66 5.51 -2.98
C ASN A 95 20.96 6.34 -2.90
N PRO A 96 21.34 6.82 -1.71
CA PRO A 96 22.58 7.57 -1.53
C PRO A 96 23.83 6.73 -1.80
N ASN A 97 23.72 5.39 -1.87
CA ASN A 97 24.82 4.50 -2.22
C ASN A 97 25.00 4.40 -3.75
N PRO A 98 26.22 4.59 -4.29
CA PRO A 98 26.51 4.44 -5.73
C PRO A 98 26.21 3.06 -6.30
N GLN A 99 26.03 2.04 -5.47
CA GLN A 99 25.70 0.68 -5.89
C GLN A 99 24.26 0.52 -6.40
N GLY A 100 23.37 1.51 -6.22
CA GLY A 100 21.96 1.40 -6.62
C GLY A 100 21.11 0.58 -5.64
N ILE A 101 19.82 0.43 -5.93
CA ILE A 101 18.87 -0.33 -5.08
C ILE A 101 18.70 -1.75 -5.58
N ASP A 102 18.66 -2.71 -4.65
CA ASP A 102 18.37 -4.11 -4.97
C ASP A 102 16.97 -4.25 -5.54
N CYS A 103 16.88 -4.86 -6.73
CA CYS A 103 15.63 -5.31 -7.31
C CYS A 103 15.53 -6.83 -7.18
N ARG A 104 14.51 -7.31 -6.47
CA ARG A 104 14.40 -8.70 -6.01
C ARG A 104 13.23 -9.43 -6.66
N MET A 105 13.43 -10.67 -7.06
CA MET A 105 12.37 -11.49 -7.64
C MET A 105 12.61 -12.98 -7.41
N LEU A 106 11.53 -13.74 -7.27
CA LEU A 106 11.60 -15.19 -7.06
C LEU A 106 11.53 -15.96 -8.39
N GLY A 107 12.70 -16.36 -8.90
CA GLY A 107 12.82 -17.23 -10.07
C GLY A 107 12.03 -16.73 -11.29
N ASN A 108 11.34 -17.63 -11.97
CA ASN A 108 10.54 -17.32 -13.17
C ASN A 108 9.07 -16.98 -12.84
N THR A 109 8.78 -16.57 -11.60
CA THR A 109 7.42 -16.18 -11.21
C THR A 109 7.04 -14.85 -11.86
N THR A 110 5.76 -14.58 -12.06
CA THR A 110 5.25 -13.27 -12.50
C THR A 110 4.44 -12.58 -11.39
N TYR A 111 4.27 -11.26 -11.48
CA TYR A 111 3.44 -10.53 -10.52
C TYR A 111 2.01 -11.06 -10.46
N SER A 112 1.38 -11.33 -11.60
CA SER A 112 0.03 -11.90 -11.65
C SER A 112 -0.06 -13.29 -11.01
N GLN A 113 1.00 -14.08 -11.06
CA GLN A 113 1.06 -15.35 -10.31
C GLN A 113 1.15 -15.07 -8.81
N LEU A 114 1.96 -14.11 -8.36
CA LEU A 114 2.10 -13.74 -6.95
C LEU A 114 0.81 -13.15 -6.35
N GLU A 115 0.04 -12.38 -7.12
CA GLU A 115 -1.24 -11.82 -6.68
C GLU A 115 -2.39 -12.84 -6.65
N ASN A 116 -2.23 -14.00 -7.28
CA ASN A 116 -3.29 -15.01 -7.32
C ASN A 116 -3.53 -15.58 -5.90
N PRO A 117 -4.76 -15.51 -5.35
CA PRO A 117 -5.08 -16.05 -4.03
C PRO A 117 -4.83 -17.56 -3.86
N SER A 118 -4.74 -18.30 -4.97
CA SER A 118 -4.41 -19.73 -4.98
C SER A 118 -2.90 -19.99 -4.91
N ASN A 119 -2.07 -18.97 -5.10
CA ASN A 119 -0.62 -19.09 -4.97
C ASN A 119 -0.24 -19.24 -3.49
N LYS A 120 0.65 -20.18 -3.21
CA LYS A 120 1.17 -20.48 -1.87
C LYS A 120 2.57 -19.91 -1.62
N THR A 121 3.13 -19.17 -2.59
CA THR A 121 4.42 -18.52 -2.45
C THR A 121 4.36 -17.50 -1.32
N GLU A 122 5.23 -17.68 -0.34
CA GLU A 122 5.42 -16.71 0.72
C GLU A 122 6.08 -15.44 0.17
N LEU A 123 5.47 -14.29 0.40
CA LEU A 123 6.05 -12.98 0.08
C LEU A 123 7.14 -12.61 1.09
N ASN A 124 8.25 -13.34 1.12
CA ASN A 124 9.43 -13.03 1.93
C ASN A 124 10.48 -12.29 1.09
N ILE A 125 10.09 -11.11 0.58
CA ILE A 125 10.77 -10.39 -0.49
C ILE A 125 12.20 -9.99 -0.10
N GLU A 126 12.42 -9.62 1.16
CA GLU A 126 13.76 -9.28 1.69
C GLU A 126 14.79 -10.38 1.44
N ASN A 127 14.36 -11.65 1.50
CA ASN A 127 15.23 -12.82 1.32
C ASN A 127 15.25 -13.38 -0.10
N TRP A 128 14.49 -12.78 -1.03
CA TRP A 128 14.52 -13.21 -2.42
C TRP A 128 15.82 -12.82 -3.12
N PRO A 129 16.25 -13.57 -4.16
CA PRO A 129 17.42 -13.23 -4.96
C PRO A 129 17.34 -11.82 -5.55
N VAL A 130 18.47 -11.12 -5.55
CA VAL A 130 18.63 -9.86 -6.28
C VAL A 130 18.84 -10.20 -7.75
N VAL A 131 17.90 -9.79 -8.60
CA VAL A 131 17.93 -10.05 -10.05
C VAL A 131 18.51 -8.89 -10.85
N GLY A 132 18.71 -7.75 -10.20
CA GLY A 132 19.38 -6.58 -10.75
C GLY A 132 19.42 -5.44 -9.75
N LYS A 133 19.96 -4.30 -10.18
CA LYS A 133 19.95 -3.08 -9.38
C LYS A 133 19.45 -1.90 -10.20
N LEU A 134 18.59 -1.07 -9.62
CA LEU A 134 18.23 0.22 -10.24
C LEU A 134 19.27 1.27 -9.83
N SER A 135 19.76 2.02 -10.81
CA SER A 135 20.77 3.05 -10.57
C SER A 135 20.18 4.25 -9.85
N ALA A 136 20.98 4.96 -9.06
CA ALA A 136 20.54 6.20 -8.43
C ALA A 136 20.12 7.23 -9.49
N GLY A 137 19.01 7.92 -9.24
CA GLY A 137 18.40 8.88 -10.15
C GLY A 137 17.57 8.26 -11.28
N GLN A 138 17.54 6.93 -11.39
CA GLN A 138 16.79 6.24 -12.43
C GLN A 138 15.29 6.26 -12.13
N ASP A 139 14.50 6.58 -13.16
CA ASP A 139 13.04 6.57 -13.10
C ASP A 139 12.49 5.19 -13.48
N PHE A 140 11.37 4.84 -12.86
CA PHE A 140 10.64 3.60 -13.11
C PHE A 140 9.14 3.79 -12.88
N GLU A 141 8.35 2.93 -13.49
CA GLU A 141 6.91 2.92 -13.34
C GLU A 141 6.42 1.64 -12.66
N ILE A 142 5.26 1.75 -12.02
CA ILE A 142 4.63 0.72 -11.23
C ILE A 142 3.19 0.56 -11.68
N ASN A 143 2.65 -0.66 -11.56
CA ASN A 143 1.23 -0.87 -11.72
C ASN A 143 0.51 -0.55 -10.40
N LEU A 144 -0.47 0.35 -10.47
CA LEU A 144 -1.37 0.60 -9.35
C LEU A 144 -2.42 -0.51 -9.40
N GLY A 145 -2.28 -1.52 -8.53
CA GLY A 145 -3.23 -2.63 -8.44
C GLY A 145 -4.68 -2.16 -8.25
N PRO A 146 -5.68 -3.05 -8.21
CA PRO A 146 -7.12 -2.69 -8.31
C PRO A 146 -7.62 -1.61 -7.33
N ALA A 147 -6.98 -1.48 -6.17
CA ALA A 147 -7.30 -0.45 -5.19
C ALA A 147 -6.73 0.95 -5.52
N GLY A 148 -5.95 1.09 -6.59
CA GLY A 148 -5.25 2.32 -6.96
C GLY A 148 -3.96 2.56 -6.19
N PHE A 149 -3.34 1.53 -5.61
CA PHE A 149 -2.14 1.65 -4.80
C PHE A 149 -1.13 0.55 -5.15
N GLY A 150 0.14 0.92 -5.32
CA GLY A 150 1.20 0.01 -5.78
C GLY A 150 2.22 -0.42 -4.73
N VAL A 151 1.83 -0.43 -3.45
CA VAL A 151 2.68 -0.92 -2.34
C VAL A 151 2.11 -2.24 -1.82
N VAL A 152 2.97 -3.26 -1.73
CA VAL A 152 2.67 -4.57 -1.12
C VAL A 152 3.52 -4.77 0.14
N TYR A 153 3.11 -5.70 1.00
CA TYR A 153 3.81 -6.00 2.25
C TYR A 153 4.34 -7.42 2.24
N ASP A 154 5.58 -7.59 2.70
CA ASP A 154 6.19 -8.91 2.88
C ASP A 154 5.78 -9.56 4.21
N THR A 155 6.29 -10.76 4.49
CA THR A 155 5.99 -11.48 5.73
C THR A 155 6.53 -10.84 7.01
N LYS A 156 7.40 -9.83 6.89
CA LYS A 156 7.88 -8.99 7.99
C LYS A 156 7.17 -7.64 8.05
N GLN A 157 6.09 -7.45 7.28
CA GLN A 157 5.35 -6.19 7.19
C GLN A 157 6.20 -5.01 6.66
N GLN A 158 7.27 -5.29 5.92
CA GLN A 158 8.00 -4.25 5.21
C GLN A 158 7.30 -3.93 3.88
N PRO A 159 7.15 -2.65 3.53
CA PRO A 159 6.53 -2.28 2.26
C PRO A 159 7.50 -2.35 1.08
N TRP A 160 7.01 -2.87 -0.03
CA TRP A 160 7.71 -3.09 -1.29
C TRP A 160 6.90 -2.57 -2.48
N ILE A 161 7.59 -2.11 -3.51
CA ILE A 161 7.00 -1.63 -4.76
C ILE A 161 7.42 -2.58 -5.87
N TYR A 162 6.46 -3.00 -6.70
CA TYR A 162 6.74 -3.78 -7.91
C TYR A 162 7.10 -2.84 -9.06
N VAL A 163 8.31 -3.00 -9.59
CA VAL A 163 8.83 -2.27 -10.75
C VAL A 163 8.23 -2.90 -11.99
N GLU A 164 7.25 -2.25 -12.60
CA GLU A 164 6.59 -2.75 -13.81
C GLU A 164 7.50 -2.55 -15.03
N LYS A 165 8.05 -1.34 -15.17
CA LYS A 165 8.93 -1.00 -16.28
C LYS A 165 9.91 0.11 -15.91
N THR A 166 10.97 0.19 -16.70
CA THR A 166 12.02 1.21 -16.60
C THR A 166 12.23 1.84 -17.97
N ASP A 167 12.68 3.09 -18.01
CA ASP A 167 12.93 3.80 -19.28
C ASP A 167 14.20 3.32 -20.00
N GLN A 168 15.05 2.56 -19.31
CA GLN A 168 16.33 2.05 -19.83
C GLN A 168 16.24 0.56 -20.10
N THR A 169 16.46 0.15 -21.36
CA THR A 169 16.35 -1.26 -21.79
C THR A 169 17.23 -2.23 -21.01
N ALA A 170 18.37 -1.78 -20.48
CA ALA A 170 19.30 -2.60 -19.71
C ALA A 170 18.99 -2.63 -18.19
N ALA A 171 18.08 -1.79 -17.71
CA ALA A 171 17.76 -1.73 -16.29
C ALA A 171 16.72 -2.79 -15.90
N PRO A 172 16.82 -3.36 -14.68
CA PRO A 172 15.91 -4.41 -14.26
C PRO A 172 14.47 -3.91 -14.17
N SER A 173 13.54 -4.76 -14.59
CA SER A 173 12.10 -4.60 -14.44
C SER A 173 11.50 -5.92 -13.93
N HIS A 174 10.21 -5.92 -13.63
CA HIS A 174 9.48 -7.07 -13.12
C HIS A 174 10.02 -7.64 -11.80
N CYS A 175 10.45 -6.76 -10.90
CA CYS A 175 11.05 -7.09 -9.61
C CYS A 175 10.63 -6.09 -8.53
N PHE A 176 10.88 -6.43 -7.26
CA PHE A 176 10.49 -5.62 -6.11
C PHE A 176 11.64 -4.79 -5.56
N VAL A 177 11.35 -3.56 -5.18
CA VAL A 177 12.26 -2.66 -4.46
C VAL A 177 11.65 -2.18 -3.16
N ARG A 178 12.48 -1.85 -2.17
CA ARG A 178 12.02 -1.43 -0.85
C ARG A 178 11.33 -0.05 -0.93
N ALA A 179 10.08 0.01 -0.47
CA ALA A 179 9.28 1.24 -0.47
C ALA A 179 9.61 2.12 0.73
N ASN A 180 10.81 2.69 0.75
CA ASN A 180 11.28 3.62 1.77
C ASN A 180 11.95 4.83 1.12
N GLN A 181 11.82 6.01 1.72
CA GLN A 181 12.38 7.28 1.22
C GLN A 181 13.89 7.25 0.98
N GLN A 182 14.62 6.37 1.67
CA GLN A 182 16.05 6.16 1.46
C GLN A 182 16.38 5.49 0.12
N PHE A 183 15.42 4.78 -0.46
CA PHE A 183 15.62 3.98 -1.68
C PHE A 183 14.84 4.51 -2.87
N VAL A 184 13.65 5.07 -2.63
CA VAL A 184 12.75 5.55 -3.68
C VAL A 184 12.02 6.83 -3.27
N GLN A 185 11.61 7.62 -4.26
CA GLN A 185 10.70 8.75 -4.07
C GLN A 185 9.64 8.80 -5.18
N PRO A 186 8.39 9.18 -4.86
CA PRO A 186 7.37 9.35 -5.88
C PRO A 186 7.72 10.54 -6.77
N ILE A 187 7.45 10.41 -8.07
CA ILE A 187 7.51 11.51 -9.03
C ILE A 187 6.09 12.05 -9.16
N SER A 188 5.87 13.32 -8.81
CA SER A 188 4.57 13.96 -8.95
C SER A 188 4.16 13.99 -10.43
N ALA A 189 2.91 13.62 -10.71
CA ALA A 189 2.31 13.89 -12.00
C ALA A 189 2.32 15.41 -12.25
N LYS A 190 2.72 15.82 -13.45
CA LYS A 190 2.65 17.22 -13.88
C LYS A 190 1.22 17.65 -14.11
#